data_AF-A0A0X7BCC1-F1
#
_entry.id   AF-A0A0X7BCC1-F1
#
_cell.length_a   1.000
_cell.length_b   1.000
_cell.length_c   1.000
_cell.angle_alpha   90.00
_cell.angle_beta   90.00
_cell.angle_gamma   90.00
#
_symmetry.space_group_name_H-M   'P 1'
#
loop_
_entity.id
_entity.type
_entity.pdbx_description
1 polymer ?
#
loop_
_entity_poly.entity_id
_entity_poly.type
_entity_poly.pdbx_seq_one_letter_code
_entity_poly.pdbx_strand_id
1 'polypeptide(L)'
;MKHHCITYFISIYLRCFQLYHFNCSAMTDPVERTNRFYIEMSRKVLSEKEYELLQKLLIEKITRQQAALLYGISMEQIDQVYKRTYNKVKSATEILGEIDHYKKRLQELKNDAKNAAFPIKKMEIKLTEDPDRSRILQESTFVFSNKMLHFFADLELHTIGQLAEIPLNNFHLFRGFKMQLKKELVAFIVFENIERHFKGFSTWKKKLIEQ
;
A
#
# COMPACT_ATOMS: atom_id res chain seq x y z
N MET A 1 -14.59 -0.94 -13.70
CA MET A 1 -14.02 0.22 -14.44
C MET A 1 -13.50 1.37 -13.56
N LYS A 2 -14.11 1.70 -12.41
CA LYS A 2 -13.65 2.84 -11.56
C LYS A 2 -12.29 2.66 -10.84
N HIS A 3 -11.82 1.43 -10.63
CA HIS A 3 -10.54 1.17 -9.94
C HIS A 3 -9.29 1.45 -10.79
N HIS A 4 -9.36 1.38 -12.12
CA HIS A 4 -8.19 1.56 -12.99
C HIS A 4 -7.74 3.02 -13.12
N CYS A 5 -8.67 3.98 -13.07
CA CYS A 5 -8.34 5.41 -13.13
C CYS A 5 -7.51 5.86 -11.92
N ILE A 6 -7.81 5.34 -10.72
CA ILE A 6 -7.16 5.76 -9.48
C ILE A 6 -5.73 5.19 -9.40
N THR A 7 -5.52 3.94 -9.81
CA THR A 7 -4.17 3.34 -9.84
C THR A 7 -3.25 4.04 -10.83
N TYR A 8 -3.80 4.45 -11.99
CA TYR A 8 -3.05 5.18 -13.01
C TYR A 8 -2.67 6.60 -12.54
N PHE A 9 -3.58 7.30 -11.86
CA PHE A 9 -3.30 8.63 -11.30
C PHE A 9 -2.24 8.58 -10.18
N ILE A 10 -2.30 7.56 -9.31
CA ILE A 10 -1.34 7.36 -8.22
C ILE A 10 0.04 6.95 -8.76
N SER A 11 0.10 6.11 -9.80
CA SER A 11 1.40 5.73 -10.40
C SER A 11 2.04 6.90 -11.14
N ILE A 12 1.25 7.80 -11.74
CA ILE A 12 1.75 9.04 -12.34
C ILE A 12 2.30 9.99 -11.26
N TYR A 13 1.59 10.15 -10.13
CA TYR A 13 2.04 11.02 -9.04
C TYR A 13 3.31 10.50 -8.36
N LEU A 14 3.43 9.18 -8.13
CA LEU A 14 4.68 8.59 -7.63
C LEU A 14 5.85 8.80 -8.59
N ARG A 15 5.60 8.73 -9.91
CA ARG A 15 6.63 8.97 -10.93
C ARG A 15 7.01 10.44 -11.02
N CYS A 16 6.05 11.35 -10.98
CA CYS A 16 6.31 12.80 -10.96
C CYS A 16 6.99 13.23 -9.65
N PHE A 17 6.58 12.71 -8.49
CA PHE A 17 7.20 13.02 -7.20
C PHE A 17 8.64 12.45 -7.10
N GLN A 18 8.88 11.23 -7.59
CA GLN A 18 10.23 10.65 -7.67
C GLN A 18 11.12 11.41 -8.68
N LEU A 19 10.59 11.81 -9.83
CA LEU A 19 11.31 12.65 -10.81
C LEU A 19 11.57 14.06 -10.27
N TYR A 20 10.64 14.63 -9.50
CA TYR A 20 10.77 15.94 -8.87
C TYR A 20 11.87 15.93 -7.79
N HIS A 21 11.95 14.86 -7.01
CA HIS A 21 13.01 14.68 -6.01
C HIS A 21 14.39 14.41 -6.64
N PHE A 22 14.43 13.85 -7.86
CA PHE A 22 15.69 13.55 -8.57
C PHE A 22 16.22 14.73 -9.39
N ASN A 23 15.35 15.53 -10.01
CA ASN A 23 15.73 16.66 -10.87
C ASN A 23 15.86 18.02 -10.15
N CYS A 24 15.38 18.15 -8.90
CA CYS A 24 15.46 19.42 -8.14
C CYS A 24 16.78 19.66 -7.42
N SER A 25 17.73 18.72 -7.46
CA SER A 25 19.02 18.81 -6.77
C SER A 25 19.94 19.93 -7.28
N ALA A 26 19.58 20.60 -8.38
CA ALA A 26 20.41 21.60 -9.06
C ALA A 26 19.85 23.04 -9.03
N MET A 27 18.72 23.32 -8.38
CA MET A 27 18.07 24.64 -8.42
C MET A 27 17.93 25.28 -7.03
N THR A 28 18.47 26.48 -6.87
CA THR A 28 18.56 27.22 -5.60
C THR A 28 17.37 28.14 -5.29
N ASP A 29 16.56 28.54 -6.28
CA ASP A 29 15.45 29.48 -6.07
C ASP A 29 14.09 28.78 -5.77
N PRO A 30 13.45 29.04 -4.61
CA PRO A 30 12.15 28.46 -4.24
C PRO A 30 10.99 28.82 -5.19
N VAL A 31 11.03 30.01 -5.79
CA VAL A 31 9.97 30.48 -6.70
C VAL A 31 10.01 29.69 -8.00
N GLU A 32 11.21 29.49 -8.56
CA GLU A 32 11.39 28.70 -9.78
C GLU A 32 11.02 27.22 -9.60
N ARG A 33 11.31 26.64 -8.43
CA ARG A 33 10.85 25.29 -8.07
C ARG A 33 9.33 25.21 -8.02
N THR A 34 8.69 26.19 -7.38
CA THR A 34 7.23 26.25 -7.27
C THR A 34 6.58 26.38 -8.65
N ASN A 35 7.09 27.26 -9.51
CA ASN A 35 6.60 27.44 -10.87
C ASN A 35 6.71 26.15 -11.70
N ARG A 36 7.84 25.43 -11.59
CA ARG A 36 8.04 24.18 -12.32
C ARG A 36 7.11 23.07 -11.84
N PHE A 37 6.87 22.96 -10.53
CA PHE A 37 5.87 22.05 -9.97
C PHE A 37 4.46 22.35 -10.50
N TYR A 38 4.06 23.62 -10.55
CA TYR A 38 2.79 24.05 -11.12
C TYR A 38 2.65 23.65 -12.60
N ILE A 39 3.72 23.81 -13.40
CA ILE A 39 3.74 23.39 -14.81
C ILE A 39 3.61 21.86 -14.94
N GLU A 40 4.38 21.08 -14.17
CA GLU A 40 4.30 19.62 -14.27
C GLU A 40 2.92 19.07 -13.86
N MET A 41 2.34 19.61 -12.79
CA MET A 41 1.00 19.23 -12.35
C MET A 41 -0.09 19.64 -13.35
N SER A 42 0.10 20.78 -14.02
CA SER A 42 -0.88 21.31 -14.97
C SER A 42 -0.79 20.67 -16.37
N ARG A 43 0.33 20.03 -16.74
CA ARG A 43 0.50 19.29 -18.01
C ARG A 43 -0.58 18.25 -18.29
N LYS A 44 -1.13 17.63 -17.25
CA LYS A 44 -2.18 16.60 -17.38
C LYS A 44 -3.60 17.16 -17.35
N VAL A 45 -3.75 18.47 -17.15
CA VAL A 45 -5.02 19.15 -16.84
C VAL A 45 -5.34 20.28 -17.82
N LEU A 46 -4.30 20.79 -18.50
CA LEU A 46 -4.38 21.85 -19.51
C LEU A 46 -4.34 21.29 -20.92
N SER A 47 -4.91 22.04 -21.86
CA SER A 47 -4.64 21.81 -23.28
C SER A 47 -3.19 22.19 -23.62
N GLU A 48 -2.62 21.60 -24.68
CA GLU A 48 -1.24 21.88 -25.11
C GLU A 48 -0.98 23.39 -25.29
N LYS A 49 -1.97 24.13 -25.80
CA LYS A 49 -1.88 25.59 -25.98
C LYS A 49 -1.84 26.35 -24.64
N GLU A 50 -2.64 25.96 -23.66
CA GLU A 50 -2.65 26.58 -22.33
C GLU A 50 -1.39 26.23 -21.53
N TYR A 51 -0.89 25.01 -21.70
CA TYR A 51 0.36 24.54 -21.10
C TYR A 51 1.56 25.30 -21.66
N GLU A 52 1.66 25.44 -22.99
CA GLU A 52 2.74 26.20 -23.64
C GLU A 52 2.71 27.67 -23.22
N LEU A 53 1.52 28.29 -23.16
CA LEU A 53 1.33 29.65 -22.65
C LEU A 53 1.86 29.82 -21.22
N LEU A 54 1.47 28.93 -20.31
CA LEU A 54 1.88 28.98 -18.90
C LEU A 54 3.37 28.68 -18.73
N GLN A 55 3.93 27.76 -19.51
CA GLN A 55 5.36 27.44 -19.50
C GLN A 55 6.18 28.67 -19.88
N LYS A 56 5.82 29.38 -20.96
CA LYS A 56 6.55 30.59 -21.36
C LYS A 56 6.40 31.72 -20.35
N LEU A 57 5.23 31.87 -19.73
CA LEU A 57 5.00 32.90 -18.71
C LEU A 57 5.76 32.63 -17.39
N LEU A 58 5.75 31.39 -16.91
CA LEU A 58 6.25 31.03 -15.58
C LEU A 58 7.72 30.60 -15.56
N ILE A 59 8.24 30.06 -16.67
CA ILE A 59 9.62 29.60 -16.80
C ILE A 59 10.43 30.54 -17.69
N GLU A 60 9.93 30.89 -18.89
CA GLU A 60 10.63 31.80 -19.79
C GLU A 60 10.44 33.29 -19.42
N LYS A 61 9.65 33.57 -18.36
CA LYS A 61 9.39 34.90 -17.77
C LYS A 61 8.95 35.94 -18.81
N ILE A 62 8.27 35.52 -19.88
CA ILE A 62 7.72 36.47 -20.86
C ILE A 62 6.65 37.34 -20.20
N THR A 63 6.54 38.58 -20.63
CA THR A 63 5.51 39.48 -20.08
C THR A 63 4.12 39.10 -20.58
N ARG A 64 3.09 39.42 -19.79
CA ARG A 64 1.68 39.18 -20.17
C ARG A 64 1.30 39.85 -21.49
N GLN A 65 1.88 41.01 -21.80
CA GLN A 65 1.69 41.72 -23.06
C GLN A 65 2.29 40.97 -24.25
N GLN A 66 3.50 40.43 -24.10
CA GLN A 66 4.13 39.61 -25.14
C GLN A 66 3.38 38.29 -25.36
N ALA A 67 2.91 37.65 -24.28
CA ALA A 67 2.09 36.45 -24.38
C ALA A 67 0.74 36.71 -25.08
N ALA A 68 0.08 37.82 -24.76
CA ALA A 68 -1.15 38.25 -25.43
C ALA A 68 -0.94 38.41 -26.95
N LEU A 69 0.18 39.01 -27.34
CA LEU A 69 0.53 39.28 -28.72
C LEU A 69 0.95 37.99 -29.48
N LEU A 70 1.70 37.10 -28.83
CA LEU A 70 2.17 35.83 -29.41
C LEU A 70 1.04 34.81 -29.63
N TYR A 71 0.09 34.75 -28.69
CA TYR A 71 -0.98 33.75 -28.72
C TYR A 71 -2.31 34.31 -29.23
N GLY A 72 -2.38 35.61 -29.55
CA GLY A 72 -3.59 36.27 -30.07
C GLY A 72 -4.74 36.29 -29.07
N ILE A 73 -4.44 36.37 -27.77
CA ILE A 73 -5.42 36.32 -26.67
C ILE A 73 -5.36 37.59 -25.83
N SER A 74 -6.50 38.01 -25.26
CA SER A 74 -6.54 39.19 -24.40
C SER A 74 -5.86 38.92 -23.05
N MET A 75 -5.39 39.97 -22.38
CA MET A 75 -4.80 39.82 -21.04
C MET A 75 -5.80 39.26 -20.01
N GLU A 76 -7.10 39.55 -20.18
CA GLU A 76 -8.16 38.95 -19.36
C GLU A 76 -8.28 37.44 -19.56
N GLN A 77 -8.09 36.96 -20.80
CA GLN A 77 -8.08 35.52 -21.08
C GLN A 77 -6.88 34.84 -20.41
N ILE A 78 -5.72 35.51 -20.37
CA ILE A 78 -4.55 35.01 -19.63
C ILE A 78 -4.85 34.89 -18.14
N ASP A 79 -5.46 35.92 -17.54
CA ASP A 79 -5.85 35.89 -16.12
C ASP A 79 -6.91 34.80 -15.83
N GLN A 80 -7.83 34.57 -16.77
CA GLN A 80 -8.78 33.45 -16.66
C GLN A 80 -8.08 32.09 -16.72
N VAL A 81 -7.07 31.91 -17.56
CA VAL A 81 -6.26 30.68 -17.61
C VAL A 81 -5.54 30.47 -16.28
N TYR A 82 -4.93 31.51 -15.70
CA TYR A 82 -4.32 31.43 -14.37
C TYR A 82 -5.33 30.99 -13.31
N LYS A 83 -6.48 31.67 -13.24
CA LYS A 83 -7.51 31.40 -12.23
C LYS A 83 -8.08 29.99 -12.35
N ARG A 84 -8.35 29.54 -13.58
CA ARG A 84 -8.84 28.17 -13.85
C ARG A 84 -7.79 27.13 -13.48
N THR A 85 -6.53 27.35 -13.86
CA THR A 85 -5.43 26.43 -13.56
C THR A 85 -5.22 26.31 -12.05
N TYR A 86 -5.16 27.45 -11.36
CA TYR A 86 -5.03 27.50 -9.91
C TYR A 86 -6.16 26.75 -9.21
N ASN A 87 -7.42 27.00 -9.60
CA ASN A 87 -8.57 26.31 -9.00
C ASN A 87 -8.53 24.80 -9.22
N LYS A 88 -8.16 24.35 -10.43
CA LYS A 88 -8.03 22.91 -10.71
C LYS A 88 -6.90 22.26 -9.90
N VAL A 89 -5.75 22.92 -9.78
CA VAL A 89 -4.63 22.45 -8.95
C VAL A 89 -5.03 22.40 -7.49
N LYS A 90 -5.71 23.44 -6.98
CA LYS A 90 -6.24 23.49 -5.62
C LYS A 90 -7.18 22.31 -5.32
N SER A 91 -8.18 22.09 -6.18
CA SER A 91 -9.09 20.95 -6.01
C SER A 91 -8.37 19.60 -6.08
N ALA A 92 -7.36 19.45 -6.94
CA ALA A 92 -6.54 18.24 -6.96
C ALA A 92 -5.76 18.06 -5.64
N THR A 93 -5.20 19.13 -5.07
CA THR A 93 -4.48 19.06 -3.78
C THR A 93 -5.41 18.74 -2.60
N GLU A 94 -6.65 19.23 -2.61
CA GLU A 94 -7.65 18.91 -1.58
C GLU A 94 -8.00 17.42 -1.59
N ILE A 95 -8.28 16.86 -2.78
CA ILE A 95 -8.56 15.42 -2.95
C ILE A 95 -7.36 14.56 -2.53
N LEU A 96 -6.12 15.01 -2.83
CA LEU A 96 -4.92 14.31 -2.38
C LEU A 96 -4.80 14.30 -0.85
N GLY A 97 -5.13 15.43 -0.20
CA GLY A 97 -5.21 15.52 1.26
C GLY A 97 -6.22 14.54 1.85
N GLU A 98 -7.40 14.39 1.23
CA GLU A 98 -8.39 13.39 1.62
C GLU A 98 -7.86 11.96 1.46
N ILE A 99 -7.18 11.65 0.36
CA ILE A 99 -6.57 10.33 0.14
C ILE A 99 -5.56 10.00 1.24
N ASP A 100 -4.71 10.96 1.61
CA ASP A 100 -3.71 10.74 2.65
C ASP A 100 -4.35 10.60 4.04
N HIS A 101 -5.40 11.37 4.32
CA HIS A 101 -6.24 11.16 5.51
C HIS A 101 -6.81 9.73 5.56
N TYR A 102 -7.39 9.24 4.46
CA TYR A 102 -7.95 7.88 4.42
C TYR A 102 -6.89 6.79 4.50
N LYS A 103 -5.69 6.99 3.91
CA LYS A 103 -4.56 6.06 4.08
C LYS A 103 -4.13 5.97 5.54
N LYS A 104 -4.00 7.11 6.23
CA LYS A 104 -3.66 7.15 7.65
C LYS A 104 -4.72 6.43 8.46
N ARG A 105 -6.00 6.71 8.20
CA ARG A 105 -7.12 6.04 8.87
C ARG A 105 -7.14 4.52 8.63
N LEU A 106 -6.83 4.08 7.41
CA LEU A 106 -6.71 2.66 7.11
C LEU A 106 -5.58 2.00 7.90
N GLN A 107 -4.44 2.68 8.07
CA GLN A 107 -3.32 2.16 8.85
C GLN A 107 -3.66 2.06 10.34
N GLU A 108 -4.34 3.06 10.89
CA GLU A 108 -4.88 3.03 12.26
C GLU A 108 -5.81 1.83 12.44
N LEU A 109 -6.81 1.67 11.57
CA LEU A 109 -7.75 0.56 11.64
C LEU A 109 -7.09 -0.81 11.46
N LYS A 110 -6.03 -0.92 10.63
CA LYS A 110 -5.23 -2.14 10.55
C LYS A 110 -4.51 -2.45 11.85
N ASN A 111 -3.94 -1.44 12.50
CA ASN A 111 -3.28 -1.61 13.79
C ASN A 111 -4.31 -1.99 14.86
N ASP A 112 -5.46 -1.32 14.90
CA ASP A 112 -6.55 -1.63 15.82
C ASP A 112 -7.09 -3.04 15.58
N ALA A 113 -7.28 -3.44 14.32
CA ALA A 113 -7.68 -4.80 13.98
C ALA A 113 -6.62 -5.84 14.35
N LYS A 114 -5.32 -5.53 14.21
CA LYS A 114 -4.24 -6.41 14.73
C LYS A 114 -4.34 -6.54 16.25
N ASN A 115 -4.53 -5.43 16.96
CA ASN A 115 -4.67 -5.39 18.41
C ASN A 115 -5.97 -6.07 18.91
N ALA A 116 -7.04 -6.03 18.12
CA ALA A 116 -8.35 -6.61 18.47
C ALA A 116 -8.51 -8.08 18.04
N ALA A 117 -7.96 -8.46 16.88
CA ALA A 117 -7.95 -9.85 16.40
C ALA A 117 -6.93 -10.70 17.16
N PHE A 118 -5.94 -10.06 17.81
CA PHE A 118 -4.96 -10.71 18.65
C PHE A 118 -4.66 -9.85 19.87
N PRO A 119 -5.17 -10.20 21.07
CA PRO A 119 -4.45 -9.89 22.30
C PRO A 119 -3.22 -10.81 22.36
N ILE A 120 -2.32 -10.73 21.38
CA ILE A 120 -0.91 -11.06 21.64
C ILE A 120 -0.44 -9.89 22.49
N LYS A 121 -0.81 -9.93 23.78
CA LYS A 121 0.08 -9.40 24.82
C LYS A 121 1.48 -9.83 24.39
N LYS A 122 2.48 -8.97 24.59
CA LYS A 122 3.84 -9.45 24.84
C LYS A 122 3.71 -10.55 25.91
N MET A 123 3.51 -11.78 25.48
CA MET A 123 3.45 -12.94 26.33
C MET A 123 4.92 -13.18 26.54
N GLU A 124 5.41 -12.64 27.66
CA GLU A 124 6.55 -13.24 28.32
C GLU A 124 6.32 -14.75 28.22
N ILE A 125 7.22 -15.39 27.48
CA ILE A 125 7.24 -16.82 27.30
C ILE A 125 7.33 -17.38 28.71
N LYS A 126 6.19 -17.77 29.29
CA LYS A 126 6.19 -18.80 30.31
C LYS A 126 6.69 -20.01 29.55
N LEU A 127 8.00 -20.27 29.67
CA LEU A 127 8.65 -21.51 29.29
C LEU A 127 7.77 -22.63 29.83
N THR A 128 6.85 -23.08 28.98
CA THR A 128 6.12 -24.30 29.22
C THR A 128 7.13 -25.37 28.86
N GLU A 129 7.34 -26.32 29.77
CA GLU A 129 8.36 -27.38 29.74
C GLU A 129 8.21 -28.36 28.55
N ASP A 130 7.45 -27.96 27.53
CA ASP A 130 7.12 -28.73 26.35
C ASP A 130 8.11 -28.37 25.21
N PRO A 131 9.10 -29.23 24.95
CA PRO A 131 10.16 -28.94 23.98
C PRO A 131 9.62 -28.76 22.56
N ASP A 132 8.43 -29.27 22.24
CA ASP A 132 7.86 -29.15 20.90
C ASP A 132 7.36 -27.72 20.62
N ARG A 133 6.91 -26.99 21.64
CA ARG A 133 6.32 -25.64 21.45
C ARG A 133 7.35 -24.57 21.10
N SER A 134 8.59 -24.74 21.53
CA SER A 134 9.71 -23.84 21.22
C SER A 134 10.36 -24.13 19.87
N ARG A 135 10.06 -25.26 19.22
CA ARG A 135 10.63 -25.62 17.91
C ARG A 135 10.23 -24.61 16.85
N ILE A 136 11.22 -24.21 16.06
CA ILE A 136 11.05 -23.26 14.95
C ILE A 136 10.44 -24.01 13.75
N LEU A 137 9.41 -23.43 13.15
CA LEU A 137 8.70 -24.04 12.00
C LEU A 137 9.65 -24.29 10.82
N GLN A 138 10.57 -23.36 10.56
CA GLN A 138 11.54 -23.45 9.47
C GLN A 138 12.67 -24.46 9.70
N GLU A 139 12.86 -24.93 10.94
CA GLU A 139 13.85 -25.96 11.27
C GLU A 139 13.26 -27.38 11.18
N SER A 140 11.97 -27.50 10.88
CA SER A 140 11.34 -28.78 10.58
C SER A 140 11.95 -29.41 9.33
N THR A 141 12.04 -30.75 9.32
CA THR A 141 12.43 -31.51 8.12
C THR A 141 11.30 -31.64 7.10
N PHE A 142 10.09 -31.17 7.45
CA PHE A 142 8.95 -31.11 6.55
C PHE A 142 9.17 -30.06 5.47
N VAL A 143 9.06 -30.46 4.21
CA VAL A 143 9.24 -29.57 3.07
C VAL A 143 7.95 -28.78 2.83
N PHE A 144 7.94 -27.52 3.29
CA PHE A 144 6.84 -26.59 3.02
C PHE A 144 6.85 -26.06 1.58
N SER A 145 5.66 -25.81 1.05
CA SER A 145 5.50 -25.04 -0.17
C SER A 145 5.81 -23.57 0.08
N ASN A 146 6.25 -22.86 -0.96
CA ASN A 146 6.47 -21.41 -0.88
C ASN A 146 5.22 -20.65 -0.41
N LYS A 147 4.02 -21.15 -0.75
CA LYS A 147 2.76 -20.54 -0.32
C LYS A 147 2.56 -20.66 1.20
N MET A 148 2.95 -21.79 1.80
CA MET A 148 2.87 -21.98 3.24
C MET A 148 3.91 -21.16 3.98
N LEU A 149 5.15 -21.09 3.45
CA LEU A 149 6.19 -20.24 4.02
C LEU A 149 5.80 -18.76 4.01
N HIS A 150 5.23 -18.26 2.90
CA HIS A 150 4.68 -16.91 2.85
C HIS A 150 3.52 -16.72 3.82
N PHE A 151 2.62 -17.70 3.94
CA PHE A 151 1.52 -17.65 4.91
C PHE A 151 2.02 -17.53 6.36
N PHE A 152 3.06 -18.29 6.75
CA PHE A 152 3.68 -18.15 8.06
C PHE A 152 4.35 -16.79 8.23
N ALA A 153 5.07 -16.30 7.22
CA ALA A 153 5.72 -14.99 7.26
C ALA A 153 4.71 -13.84 7.39
N ASP A 154 3.60 -13.89 6.65
CA ASP A 154 2.53 -12.87 6.70
C ASP A 154 1.85 -12.79 8.08
N LEU A 155 1.85 -13.90 8.82
CA LEU A 155 1.32 -14.01 10.18
C LEU A 155 2.39 -13.92 11.27
N GLU A 156 3.66 -13.71 10.89
CA GLU A 156 4.82 -13.66 11.80
C GLU A 156 4.90 -14.91 12.72
N LEU A 157 4.57 -16.08 12.16
CA LEU A 157 4.63 -17.37 12.83
C LEU A 157 6.02 -17.98 12.68
N HIS A 158 6.72 -18.12 13.79
CA HIS A 158 8.08 -18.65 13.87
C HIS A 158 8.16 -20.00 14.57
N THR A 159 7.30 -20.27 15.56
CA THR A 159 7.34 -21.52 16.35
C THR A 159 6.04 -22.34 16.29
N ILE A 160 6.15 -23.63 16.61
CA ILE A 160 4.98 -24.52 16.75
C ILE A 160 4.01 -24.00 17.82
N GLY A 161 4.52 -23.42 18.91
CA GLY A 161 3.69 -22.82 19.95
C GLY A 161 2.77 -21.72 19.42
N GLN A 162 3.33 -20.77 18.65
CA GLN A 162 2.56 -19.69 18.03
C GLN A 162 1.50 -20.23 17.05
N LEU A 163 1.85 -21.28 16.29
CA LEU A 163 0.93 -21.92 15.37
C LEU A 163 -0.23 -22.63 16.12
N ALA A 164 0.06 -23.28 17.24
CA ALA A 164 -0.91 -24.02 18.06
C ALA A 164 -1.87 -23.11 18.86
N GLU A 165 -1.51 -21.85 19.08
CA GLU A 165 -2.40 -20.87 19.72
C GLU A 165 -3.59 -20.47 18.83
N ILE A 166 -3.44 -20.58 17.51
CA ILE A 166 -4.53 -20.31 16.56
C ILE A 166 -5.50 -21.50 16.58
N PRO A 167 -6.78 -21.30 16.95
CA PRO A 167 -7.77 -22.36 16.87
C PRO A 167 -7.88 -22.87 15.43
N LEU A 168 -7.88 -24.18 15.24
CA LEU A 168 -7.94 -24.80 13.90
C LEU A 168 -9.12 -24.29 13.04
N ASN A 169 -10.24 -23.99 13.69
CA ASN A 169 -11.41 -23.44 13.02
C ASN A 169 -11.23 -21.99 12.58
N ASN A 170 -10.23 -21.23 13.05
CA ASN A 170 -10.03 -19.82 12.67
C ASN A 170 -9.17 -19.67 11.42
N PHE A 171 -8.47 -20.72 10.98
CA PHE A 171 -7.57 -20.61 9.83
C PHE A 171 -8.28 -20.20 8.52
N HIS A 172 -9.57 -20.55 8.35
CA HIS A 172 -10.34 -20.16 7.17
C HIS A 172 -10.61 -18.64 7.08
N LEU A 173 -10.43 -17.90 8.17
CA LEU A 173 -10.59 -16.45 8.22
C LEU A 173 -9.39 -15.73 7.58
N PHE A 174 -8.24 -16.39 7.50
CA PHE A 174 -7.06 -15.78 6.90
C PHE A 174 -7.15 -15.79 5.37
N ARG A 175 -6.91 -14.61 4.80
CA ARG A 175 -6.84 -14.44 3.36
C ARG A 175 -5.71 -15.30 2.80
N GLY A 176 -6.02 -16.11 1.79
CA GLY A 176 -5.05 -16.99 1.14
C GLY A 176 -5.00 -18.39 1.73
N PHE A 177 -5.51 -18.63 2.95
CA PHE A 177 -5.60 -19.97 3.53
C PHE A 177 -6.72 -20.78 2.85
N LYS A 178 -6.34 -21.53 1.82
CA LYS A 178 -7.22 -22.38 1.01
C LYS A 178 -7.02 -23.85 1.32
N MET A 179 -7.86 -24.70 0.73
CA MET A 179 -7.85 -26.16 0.94
C MET A 179 -6.45 -26.78 0.79
N GLN A 180 -5.64 -26.31 -0.15
CA GLN A 180 -4.27 -26.80 -0.34
C GLN A 180 -3.36 -26.54 0.87
N LEU A 181 -3.41 -25.32 1.44
CA LEU A 181 -2.68 -24.97 2.66
C LEU A 181 -3.23 -25.73 3.87
N LYS A 182 -4.54 -25.97 3.91
CA LYS A 182 -5.15 -26.82 4.96
C LYS A 182 -4.63 -28.26 4.90
N LYS A 183 -4.54 -28.86 3.71
CA LYS A 183 -3.97 -30.20 3.49
C LYS A 183 -2.52 -30.26 3.94
N GLU A 184 -1.74 -29.26 3.55
CA GLU A 184 -0.33 -29.15 3.89
C GLU A 184 -0.13 -28.96 5.41
N LEU A 185 -0.94 -28.13 6.06
CA LEU A 185 -0.89 -27.94 7.52
C LEU A 185 -1.21 -29.23 8.27
N VAL A 186 -2.22 -29.98 7.82
CA VAL A 186 -2.53 -31.31 8.38
C VAL A 186 -1.37 -32.29 8.18
N ALA A 187 -0.76 -32.30 6.99
CA ALA A 187 0.38 -33.17 6.71
C ALA A 187 1.57 -32.84 7.61
N PHE A 188 1.88 -31.56 7.80
CA PHE A 188 2.91 -31.10 8.72
C PHE A 188 2.65 -31.53 10.16
N ILE A 189 1.43 -31.29 10.67
CA ILE A 189 1.06 -31.62 12.06
C ILE A 189 1.20 -33.13 12.32
N VAL A 190 0.82 -33.97 11.36
CA VAL A 190 0.96 -35.43 11.45
C VAL A 190 2.42 -35.86 11.31
N PHE A 191 3.16 -35.26 10.39
CA PHE A 191 4.56 -35.58 10.15
C PHE A 191 5.44 -35.30 11.38
N GLU A 192 5.21 -34.17 12.05
CA GLU A 192 5.94 -33.81 13.27
C GLU A 192 5.35 -34.41 14.55
N ASN A 193 4.28 -35.21 14.46
CA ASN A 193 3.60 -35.86 15.59
C ASN A 193 3.19 -34.87 16.72
N ILE A 194 2.70 -33.70 16.29
CA ILE A 194 2.36 -32.56 17.15
C ILE A 194 0.84 -32.37 17.33
N GLU A 195 0.02 -33.37 16.98
CA GLU A 195 -1.45 -33.30 17.03
C GLU A 195 -1.99 -32.88 18.40
N ARG A 196 -1.32 -33.30 19.47
CA ARG A 196 -1.70 -33.02 20.85
C ARG A 196 -1.77 -31.52 21.18
N HIS A 197 -1.02 -30.69 20.44
CA HIS A 197 -1.03 -29.25 20.66
C HIS A 197 -2.22 -28.55 20.00
N PHE A 198 -2.95 -29.25 19.11
CA PHE A 198 -4.07 -28.69 18.35
C PHE A 198 -5.41 -29.29 18.81
N LYS A 199 -6.11 -28.57 19.69
CA LYS A 199 -7.41 -29.02 20.21
C LYS A 199 -8.42 -29.23 19.07
N GLY A 200 -8.99 -30.44 18.99
CA GLY A 200 -9.99 -30.79 17.97
C GLY A 200 -9.41 -31.20 16.61
N PHE A 201 -8.11 -31.48 16.52
CA PHE A 201 -7.43 -31.87 15.28
C PHE A 201 -8.10 -33.04 14.55
N SER A 202 -8.47 -34.11 15.25
CA SER A 202 -9.10 -35.29 14.64
C SER A 202 -10.38 -34.94 13.88
N THR A 203 -11.23 -34.08 14.44
CA THR A 203 -12.47 -33.62 13.79
C THR A 203 -12.17 -32.69 12.62
N TRP A 204 -11.18 -31.81 12.76
CA TRP A 204 -10.78 -30.86 11.73
C TRP A 204 -10.14 -31.53 10.51
N LYS A 205 -9.36 -32.61 10.74
CA LYS A 205 -8.79 -33.51 9.72
C LYS A 205 -9.88 -34.30 8.99
N LYS A 206 -10.91 -34.81 9.68
CA LYS A 206 -12.03 -35.53 9.04
C LYS A 206 -12.83 -34.66 8.08
N LYS A 207 -13.10 -33.40 8.45
CA LYS A 207 -13.74 -32.39 7.58
C LYS A 207 -12.97 -32.10 6.28
N LEU A 208 -11.74 -32.59 6.15
CA LEU A 208 -10.87 -32.44 5.00
C LEU A 208 -11.03 -33.58 3.97
N ILE A 209 -11.59 -34.73 4.42
CA ILE A 209 -11.80 -35.94 3.62
C ILE A 209 -13.20 -35.93 2.99
N GLU A 210 -14.14 -35.20 3.59
CA GLU A 210 -15.55 -35.10 3.16
C GLU A 210 -15.84 -33.91 2.22
N GLN A 211 -14.82 -33.14 1.80
CA GLN A 211 -14.92 -31.95 0.92
C GLN A 211 -14.00 -32.05 -0.28
#